data_AF-A0A350XWF2-F1
#
_entry.id   AF-A0A350XWF2-F1
#
_cell.length_a   1.000
_cell.length_b   1.000
_cell.length_c   1.000
_cell.angle_alpha   90.00
_cell.angle_beta   90.00
_cell.angle_gamma   90.00
#
_symmetry.space_group_name_H-M   'P 1'
#
loop_
_entity.id
_entity.type
_entity.pdbx_description
1 polymer ?
#
loop_
_entity_poly.entity_id
_entity_poly.type
_entity_poly.pdbx_seq_one_letter_code
_entity_poly.pdbx_strand_id
1 'polypeptide(L)' 'DMMWMTTMNPKTRRLVEILPEDAERTAQIFDMLLGDNLAGRKEHIADNGHLYIDMLDLS' A
#
# COMPACT_ATOMS: atom_id res chain seq x y z
N ASP A 1 -9.74 18.56 18.45
CA ASP A 1 -10.77 19.00 17.48
C ASP A 1 -10.49 18.62 16.03
N MET A 2 -9.34 18.99 15.44
CA MET A 2 -9.03 18.70 14.02
C MET A 2 -9.12 17.20 13.65
N MET A 3 -8.44 16.31 14.38
CA MET A 3 -8.47 14.87 14.10
C MET A 3 -9.86 14.25 14.24
N TRP A 4 -10.69 14.78 15.17
CA TRP A 4 -12.06 14.32 15.30
C TRP A 4 -12.86 14.59 14.03
N MET A 5 -12.70 15.79 13.46
CA MET A 5 -13.42 16.18 12.24
C MET A 5 -12.95 15.42 10.99
N THR A 6 -11.68 15.02 10.93
CA THR A 6 -11.11 14.42 9.71
C THR A 6 -11.01 12.89 9.74
N THR A 7 -10.54 12.29 10.84
CA THR A 7 -10.18 10.86 10.85
C THR A 7 -10.87 10.03 11.93
N MET A 8 -11.36 10.62 13.03
CA MET A 8 -11.83 9.84 14.17
C MET A 8 -13.36 9.76 14.32
N ASN A 9 -14.12 10.76 13.88
CA ASN A 9 -15.59 10.76 14.05
C ASN A 9 -16.24 9.62 13.26
N PRO A 10 -16.94 8.66 13.91
CA PRO A 10 -17.54 7.51 13.23
C PRO A 10 -18.54 7.86 12.12
N LYS A 11 -19.15 9.05 12.18
CA LYS A 11 -20.12 9.50 11.17
C LYS A 11 -19.46 10.08 9.91
N THR A 12 -18.22 10.56 10.00
CA THR A 12 -17.55 11.26 8.90
C THR A 12 -16.23 10.62 8.46
N ARG A 13 -15.63 9.77 9.30
CA ARG A 13 -14.38 9.07 9.01
C ARG A 13 -14.56 8.11 7.83
N ARG A 14 -13.52 7.98 7.02
CA ARG A 14 -13.41 6.99 5.95
C ARG A 14 -12.41 5.94 6.40
N LEU A 15 -12.84 4.69 6.50
CA LEU A 15 -11.99 3.55 6.84
C LEU A 15 -11.95 2.60 5.66
N VAL A 16 -10.79 1.98 5.46
CA VAL A 16 -10.61 0.89 4.50
C VAL A 16 -10.48 -0.39 5.32
N GLU A 17 -11.40 -1.33 5.11
CA GLU A 17 -11.33 -2.66 5.71
C GLU A 17 -10.45 -3.55 4.84
N ILE A 18 -9.46 -4.18 5.45
CA ILE A 18 -8.56 -5.11 4.76
C ILE A 18 -9.16 -6.50 4.87
N LEU A 19 -9.48 -7.10 3.73
CA LEU A 19 -9.98 -8.46 3.65
C LEU A 19 -8.84 -9.41 3.30
N PRO A 20 -8.82 -10.63 3.88
CA PRO A 20 -7.85 -11.64 3.50
C PRO A 20 -8.08 -12.09 2.05
N GLU A 21 -7.00 -12.20 1.27
CA GLU A 21 -6.98 -12.81 -0.06
C GLU A 21 -6.28 -14.18 0.01
N ASP A 22 -5.83 -14.70 -1.13
CA ASP A 22 -5.02 -15.91 -1.23
C ASP A 22 -3.72 -15.75 -0.42
N ALA A 23 -3.53 -16.64 0.54
CA ALA A 23 -2.41 -16.62 1.48
C ALA A 23 -1.05 -16.84 0.79
N GLU A 24 -0.99 -17.70 -0.24
CA GLU A 24 0.26 -17.97 -0.95
C GLU A 24 0.67 -16.77 -1.79
N ARG A 25 -0.27 -16.20 -2.54
CA ARG A 25 -0.04 -14.99 -3.33
C ARG A 25 0.38 -13.82 -2.43
N THR A 26 -0.30 -13.65 -1.30
CA THR A 26 0.03 -12.60 -0.32
C THR A 26 1.46 -12.79 0.19
N ALA A 27 1.85 -14.01 0.59
CA ALA A 27 3.21 -14.27 1.07
C ALA A 27 4.28 -13.95 0.01
N GLN A 28 4.04 -14.30 -1.26
CA GLN A 28 4.96 -13.99 -2.37
C GLN A 28 5.14 -12.48 -2.57
N ILE A 29 4.04 -11.72 -2.56
CA ILE A 29 4.07 -10.26 -2.69
C ILE A 29 4.82 -9.64 -1.50
N PHE A 30 4.57 -10.13 -0.28
CA PHE A 30 5.25 -9.67 0.92
C PHE A 30 6.76 -9.93 0.86
N ASP A 31 7.20 -11.12 0.43
CA ASP A 31 8.64 -11.41 0.28
C ASP A 31 9.30 -10.53 -0.79
N MET A 32 8.62 -10.32 -1.93
CA MET A 32 9.15 -9.48 -3.01
C MET A 32 9.29 -8.00 -2.59
N LEU A 33 8.29 -7.46 -1.88
CA LEU A 33 8.27 -6.05 -1.48
C LEU A 33 9.01 -5.76 -0.16
N LEU A 34 9.03 -6.71 0.78
CA LEU A 34 9.53 -6.50 2.15
C LEU A 34 10.65 -7.48 2.55
N GLY A 35 10.91 -8.54 1.79
CA GLY A 35 11.97 -9.53 2.06
C GLY A 35 13.37 -9.09 1.58
N ASP A 36 14.36 -9.98 1.64
CA ASP A 36 15.77 -9.59 1.47
C ASP A 36 16.24 -9.50 0.01
N ASN A 37 15.37 -9.84 -0.96
CA ASN A 37 15.72 -9.82 -2.39
C ASN A 37 15.72 -8.39 -2.97
N LEU A 38 16.80 -7.65 -2.72
CA LEU A 38 16.97 -6.29 -3.22
C LEU A 38 16.94 -6.18 -4.76
N ALA A 39 17.47 -7.18 -5.46
CA ALA A 39 17.55 -7.17 -6.92
C ALA A 39 16.14 -7.29 -7.55
N GLY A 40 15.36 -8.28 -7.12
CA GLY A 40 13.99 -8.48 -7.61
C GLY A 40 13.08 -7.29 -7.30
N ARG A 41 13.27 -6.66 -6.13
CA ARG A 41 12.52 -5.44 -5.79
C ARG A 41 12.84 -4.27 -6.72
N LYS A 42 14.11 -4.07 -7.08
CA LYS A 42 14.51 -3.00 -8.01
C LYS A 42 13.92 -3.20 -9.40
N GLU A 43 13.94 -4.43 -9.90
CA GLU A 43 13.33 -4.79 -11.18
C GLU A 43 11.82 -4.51 -11.16
N HIS A 44 11.11 -4.98 -10.12
CA HIS A 44 9.68 -4.73 -9.97
C HIS A 44 9.33 -3.22 -9.96
N ILE A 45 10.09 -2.40 -9.23
CA ILE A 45 9.89 -0.94 -9.19
C ILE A 45 10.18 -0.30 -10.54
N ALA A 46 11.23 -0.73 -11.25
CA ALA A 46 11.56 -0.20 -12.57
C ALA A 46 10.44 -0.49 -13.59
N ASP A 47 9.89 -1.71 -13.56
CA ASP A 47 8.86 -2.14 -14.50
C ASP A 47 7.49 -1.53 -14.19
N ASN A 48 7.12 -1.39 -12.90
CA ASN A 48 5.76 -1.03 -12.50
C ASN A 48 5.63 0.37 -11.90
N GLY A 49 6.72 0.98 -11.42
CA GLY A 49 6.66 2.21 -10.62
C GLY A 49 6.01 3.38 -11.34
N HIS A 50 6.27 3.52 -12.64
CA HIS A 50 5.71 4.60 -13.47
C HIS A 50 4.17 4.59 -13.54
N LEU A 51 3.53 3.43 -13.36
CA LEU A 51 2.07 3.29 -13.39
C LEU A 51 1.37 3.98 -12.22
N TYR A 52 2.11 4.26 -11.14
CA TYR A 52 1.56 4.77 -9.90
C TYR A 52 2.06 6.17 -9.53
N ILE A 53 2.96 6.76 -10.33
CA ILE A 53 3.54 8.08 -10.05
C ILE A 53 2.45 9.15 -9.92
N ASP A 54 1.45 9.13 -10.80
CA ASP A 54 0.35 10.11 -10.79
C ASP A 54 -0.56 10.00 -9.55
N MET A 55 -0.49 8.88 -8.82
CA MET A 55 -1.23 8.65 -7.59
C MET A 55 -0.42 8.98 -6.34
N LEU A 56 0.89 9.25 -6.48
CA LEU A 56 1.73 9.67 -5.37
C LEU A 56 1.41 11.12 -5.02
N ASP A 57 0.91 11.35 -3.82
CA ASP A 57 0.77 12.69 -3.25
C ASP A 57 2.15 13.21 -2.84
N LEU A 58 2.91 13.71 -3.82
CA LEU A 58 4.18 14.41 -3.62
C LEU A 58 3.88 15.86 -3.21
N SER A 59 3.63 16.03 -1.91
CA SER A 59 3.43 17.34 -1.24
C SER A 59 4.60 17.70 -0.33
#